data_AF-A0A3C1DIE3-F1
#
_entry.id   AF-A0A3C1DIE3-F1
#
_cell.length_a   1.000
_cell.length_b   1.000
_cell.length_c   1.000
_cell.angle_alpha   90.00
_cell.angle_beta   90.00
_cell.angle_gamma   90.00
#
_symmetry.space_group_name_H-M   'P 1'
#
loop_
_entity.id
_entity.type
_entity.pdbx_description
1 polymer ?
#
loop_
_entity_poly.entity_id
_entity_poly.type
_entity_poly.pdbx_seq_one_letter_code
_entity_poly.pdbx_strand_id
1 'polypeptide(L)'
;MAKYNYNDTVYVRDDSGNVDDRGRKAWIVGIFESRPGPYFDKFAEGVVYSVEFEDGSSNEIHESDLDLVEKASPATSDPGL
;
A
#
# COMPACT_ATOMS: atom_id res chain seq x y z
N MET A 1 -9.79 -6.12 -9.05
CA MET A 1 -8.89 -7.06 -8.36
C MET A 1 -7.73 -6.24 -7.85
N ALA A 2 -7.40 -6.39 -6.57
CA ALA A 2 -6.35 -5.66 -5.87
C ALA A 2 -4.97 -5.76 -6.56
N LYS A 3 -4.26 -4.63 -6.69
CA LYS A 3 -2.89 -4.54 -7.22
C LYS A 3 -1.84 -5.04 -6.23
N TYR A 4 -2.06 -4.81 -4.95
CA TYR A 4 -1.19 -5.19 -3.83
C TYR A 4 -1.83 -6.23 -2.92
N ASN A 5 -1.00 -7.04 -2.27
CA ASN A 5 -1.40 -8.10 -1.35
C ASN A 5 -1.06 -7.76 0.10
N TYR A 6 -1.65 -8.51 1.02
CA TYR A 6 -1.29 -8.44 2.45
C TYR A 6 0.22 -8.65 2.65
N ASN A 7 0.83 -7.87 3.53
CA ASN A 7 2.28 -7.78 3.78
C ASN A 7 3.14 -7.19 2.64
N ASP A 8 2.56 -6.77 1.51
CA ASP A 8 3.34 -5.99 0.56
C ASP A 8 3.76 -4.67 1.21
N THR A 9 4.99 -4.26 0.92
CA THR A 9 5.53 -2.98 1.37
C THR A 9 5.30 -1.97 0.26
N VAL A 10 4.78 -0.80 0.61
CA VAL A 10 4.45 0.27 -0.32
C VAL A 10 5.04 1.60 0.14
N TYR A 11 5.20 2.53 -0.79
CA TYR A 11 5.36 3.96 -0.50
C TYR A 11 4.06 4.68 -0.83
N VAL A 12 3.69 5.65 0.02
CA VAL A 12 2.67 6.63 -0.34
C VAL A 12 3.30 7.62 -1.32
N ARG A 13 2.66 7.81 -2.46
CA ARG A 13 3.19 8.65 -3.53
C ARG A 13 3.29 10.12 -3.09
N ASP A 14 4.31 10.82 -3.58
CA ASP A 14 4.50 12.25 -3.29
C ASP A 14 3.39 13.14 -3.87
N ASP A 15 2.64 12.65 -4.87
CA ASP A 15 1.49 13.32 -5.47
C ASP A 15 0.14 12.92 -4.83
N SER A 16 0.14 12.06 -3.81
CA SER A 16 -1.09 11.62 -3.11
C SER A 16 -1.85 12.80 -2.51
N GLY A 17 -3.19 12.73 -2.49
CA GLY A 17 -4.02 13.71 -1.76
C GLY A 17 -3.80 13.68 -0.25
N ASN A 18 -3.25 12.60 0.30
CA ASN A 18 -2.92 12.44 1.71
C ASN A 18 -1.54 13.05 2.02
N VAL A 19 -1.52 14.38 2.21
CA VAL A 19 -0.28 15.17 2.29
C VAL A 19 0.62 14.75 3.46
N ASP A 20 0.04 14.33 4.58
CA ASP A 20 0.78 13.96 5.79
C ASP A 20 1.55 12.65 5.62
N ASP A 21 1.12 11.81 4.68
CA ASP A 21 1.70 10.48 4.50
C ASP A 21 2.65 10.35 3.31
N ARG A 22 2.80 11.39 2.48
CA ARG A 22 3.63 11.39 1.27
C ARG A 22 5.07 10.94 1.54
N GLY A 23 5.57 10.05 0.69
CA GLY A 23 6.92 9.49 0.75
C GLY A 23 7.13 8.50 1.89
N ARG A 24 6.15 8.29 2.78
CA ARG A 24 6.27 7.34 3.88
C ARG A 24 6.15 5.91 3.36
N LYS A 25 6.95 5.03 3.95
CA LYS A 25 6.90 3.58 3.76
C LYS A 25 5.85 2.97 4.68
N ALA A 26 5.09 2.01 4.18
CA ALA A 26 4.06 1.32 4.92
C ALA A 26 3.91 -0.15 4.50
N TRP A 27 3.15 -0.91 5.28
CA TRP A 27 2.77 -2.30 5.00
C TRP A 27 1.27 -2.43 4.80
N ILE A 28 0.87 -3.22 3.80
CA ILE A 28 -0.54 -3.54 3.57
C ILE A 28 -1.03 -4.49 4.67
N VAL A 29 -1.95 -4.03 5.51
CA VAL A 29 -2.55 -4.79 6.62
C VAL A 29 -4.06 -5.00 6.46
N GLY A 30 -4.67 -4.44 5.42
CA GLY A 30 -6.08 -4.67 5.08
C GLY A 30 -6.38 -4.35 3.62
N ILE A 31 -7.32 -5.08 3.01
CA ILE A 31 -7.71 -4.91 1.61
C ILE A 31 -9.23 -4.81 1.53
N PHE A 32 -9.74 -3.70 1.01
CA PHE A 32 -11.16 -3.44 0.84
C PHE A 32 -11.51 -3.35 -0.65
N GLU A 33 -11.77 -4.51 -1.28
CA GLU A 33 -12.26 -4.58 -2.66
C GLU A 33 -13.75 -4.27 -2.76
N SER A 34 -14.53 -4.82 -1.82
CA SER A 34 -15.90 -4.38 -1.57
C SER A 34 -15.85 -3.37 -0.43
N ARG A 35 -16.39 -2.17 -0.66
CA ARG A 35 -16.33 -1.03 0.26
C ARG A 35 -17.70 -0.84 0.91
N PRO A 36 -18.02 -1.58 1.98
CA PRO A 36 -19.36 -1.53 2.57
C PRO A 36 -19.55 -0.26 3.38
N GLY A 37 -20.58 0.52 3.03
CA GLY A 37 -21.06 1.63 3.84
C GLY A 37 -20.38 2.98 3.56
N PRO A 38 -20.92 4.06 4.15
CA PRO A 38 -20.63 5.43 3.75
C PRO A 38 -19.23 5.92 4.12
N TYR A 39 -18.48 5.18 4.95
CA TYR A 39 -17.11 5.55 5.33
C TYR A 39 -16.19 5.67 4.10
N PHE A 40 -16.40 4.81 3.10
CA PHE A 40 -15.53 4.74 1.92
C PHE A 40 -15.90 5.74 0.82
N ASP A 41 -17.00 6.49 0.97
CA ASP A 41 -17.46 7.47 -0.02
C ASP A 41 -16.49 8.66 -0.19
N LYS A 42 -15.55 8.83 0.77
CA LYS A 42 -14.47 9.82 0.71
C LYS A 42 -13.36 9.46 -0.28
N PHE A 43 -13.29 8.21 -0.73
CA PHE A 43 -12.27 7.74 -1.66
C PHE A 43 -12.82 7.69 -3.08
N ALA A 44 -11.94 7.88 -4.07
CA ALA A 44 -12.26 7.61 -5.47
C ALA A 44 -12.71 6.15 -5.67
N GLU A 45 -13.33 5.85 -6.82
CA GLU A 45 -13.68 4.46 -7.15
C GLU A 45 -12.43 3.60 -7.33
N GLY A 46 -12.39 2.45 -6.63
CA GLY A 46 -11.26 1.53 -6.67
C GLY A 46 -11.04 0.81 -5.33
N VAL A 47 -9.92 0.08 -5.25
CA VAL A 47 -9.51 -0.64 -4.04
C VAL A 47 -8.95 0.35 -3.02
N VAL A 48 -9.30 0.16 -1.75
CA VAL A 48 -8.72 0.90 -0.62
C VAL A 48 -7.96 -0.08 0.25
N TYR A 49 -6.77 0.33 0.68
CA TYR A 49 -5.89 -0.45 1.55
C TYR A 49 -5.84 0.17 2.94
N SER A 50 -5.92 -0.65 3.98
CA SER A 50 -5.41 -0.24 5.29
C SER A 50 -3.90 -0.49 5.28
N VAL A 51 -3.13 0.56 5.56
CA VAL A 51 -1.68 0.49 5.65
C VAL A 51 -1.22 0.80 7.07
N GLU A 52 -0.16 0.15 7.53
CA GLU A 52 0.52 0.43 8.79
C GLU A 52 1.90 1.04 8.51
N PHE A 53 2.22 2.13 9.18
CA PHE A 53 3.50 2.82 9.05
C PHE A 53 4.52 2.38 10.12
N GLU A 54 5.78 2.76 9.95
CA GLU A 54 6.88 2.43 10.87
C GLU A 54 6.67 2.93 12.31
N ASP A 55 5.87 3.97 12.52
CA ASP A 55 5.53 4.51 13.84
C ASP A 55 4.35 3.78 14.52
N GLY A 56 3.79 2.76 13.86
CA GLY A 56 2.63 2.00 14.34
C GLY A 56 1.29 2.67 14.11
N SER A 57 1.25 3.83 13.42
CA SER A 57 -0.02 4.41 12.96
C SER A 57 -0.56 3.65 11.74
N SER A 58 -1.88 3.69 11.55
CA SER A 58 -2.53 3.07 10.39
C SER A 58 -3.52 4.03 9.74
N ASN A 59 -3.59 4.00 8.41
CA ASN A 59 -4.53 4.80 7.62
C ASN A 59 -5.10 3.98 6.46
N GLU A 60 -6.30 4.36 6.00
CA GLU A 60 -6.85 3.87 4.74
C GLU A 60 -6.44 4.76 3.56
N ILE A 61 -5.85 4.18 2.53
CA ILE A 61 -5.32 4.87 1.36
C ILE A 61 -5.82 4.18 0.08
N HIS A 62 -6.21 4.98 -0.92
CA HIS A 62 -6.67 4.47 -2.21
C HIS A 62 -5.51 3.87 -3.01
N GLU A 63 -5.78 2.81 -3.78
CA GLU A 63 -4.76 2.08 -4.57
C GLU A 63 -3.90 2.97 -5.48
N SER A 64 -4.48 4.05 -6.02
CA SER A 64 -3.76 4.99 -6.90
C SER A 64 -2.65 5.77 -6.20
N ASP A 65 -2.71 5.87 -4.88
CA ASP A 65 -1.85 6.74 -4.07
C ASP A 65 -0.66 5.97 -3.49
N LEU A 66 -0.51 4.70 -3.86
CA LEU A 66 0.52 3.79 -3.38
C LEU A 66 1.36 3.27 -4.54
N ASP A 67 2.66 3.12 -4.32
CA ASP A 67 3.59 2.41 -5.19
C ASP A 67 4.25 1.25 -4.45
N LEU A 68 4.37 0.10 -5.10
CA LEU A 68 5.02 -1.08 -4.51
C LEU A 68 6.50 -0.83 -4.30
N VAL A 69 7.02 -1.11 -3.11
CA VAL A 69 8.45 -1.26 -2.91
C VAL A 69 8.86 -2.55 -3.59
N GLU A 70 9.65 -2.46 -4.66
CA GLU A 70 10.16 -3.66 -5.34
C GLU A 70 10.70 -4.65 -4.31
N LYS A 71 10.16 -5.87 -4.30
CA LYS A 71 10.77 -6.93 -3.52
C LYS A 71 12.14 -7.17 -4.13
N ALA A 72 13.19 -7.03 -3.33
CA ALA A 72 14.52 -7.43 -3.73
C ALA A 72 14.42 -8.84 -4.32
N SER A 73 14.71 -8.97 -5.61
CA SER A 73 14.76 -10.29 -6.24
C SER A 73 15.72 -11.13 -5.43
N PRO A 74 15.38 -12.38 -5.06
CA PRO A 74 16.33 -13.24 -4.39
C PRO A 74 17.56 -13.31 -5.31
N ALA A 75 18.69 -12.82 -4.82
CA ALA A 75 19.96 -12.98 -5.50
C ALA A 75 20.04 -14.46 -5.86
N THR A 76 20.09 -14.77 -7.15
CA THR A 76 20.35 -16.12 -7.60
C THR A 76 21.73 -16.43 -7.07
N SER A 77 21.80 -17.17 -5.96
CA SER A 77 23.03 -17.76 -5.46
C SER A 77 23.46 -18.73 -6.54
N ASP A 78 24.29 -18.25 -7.47
CA ASP A 78 24.95 -19.07 -8.46
C ASP A 78 25.83 -20.08 -7.70
N PRO A 79 25.52 -21.39 -7.73
CA PRO A 79 26.39 -22.40 -7.18
C PRO A 79 27.30 -22.88 -8.32
N GLY A 80 28.31 -22.08 -8.67
CA GLY A 80 29.40 -22.49 -9.55
C GLY A 80 30.67 -21.73 -9.18
N LEU A 81 31.82 -22.34 -8.88
CA LEU A 81 32.35 -23.70 -9.06
C LEU A 81 33.29 -24.01 -7.88
#